data_AF-A0A835KA27-F1
#
_entry.id   AF-A0A835KA27-F1
#
_cell.length_a   1.000
_cell.length_b   1.000
_cell.length_c   1.000
_cell.angle_alpha   90.00
_cell.angle_beta   90.00
_cell.angle_gamma   90.00
#
_symmetry.space_group_name_H-M   'P 1'
#
loop_
_entity.id
_entity.type
_entity.pdbx_description
1 polymer ?
#
loop_
_entity_poly.entity_id
_entity_poly.type
_entity_poly.pdbx_seq_one_letter_code
_entity_poly.pdbx_strand_id
1 'polypeptide(L)'
;MASSSSHQARVPFPSDPAGGKPLDHEVPIHVVTEPSQLPVEFLNPSAAKQLIIGFDCEGVNLCRHGALCIMQLAFPDAIYLVDAIKGGESLIEACKPALESIYITKVIHDCKRDSEALYFQFGIKLHNVVDTQIAYSLIEEQEGRIRLPGDYISFVGLLADPRYCGMSYLEKEEVRALLRQVILPDIIVSFQYLQDPMFWTHRPLSEMMIRAAADDVRFLLCIYYKMMEKLNERSLWYLAVRGALYSRCFCINENNYADWSHIPPIPDNLTIEDDVPEEEILYVLDVPPGKMGRVIGRRGASILSIKESCNAEIFFGGAKGPPDKAFIIGPVSQVRKAEAMLKGKMVDIY
;
A
#
# COMPACT_ATOMS: atom_id res chain seq x y z
N MET A 1 -19.60 -34.96 -0.98
CA MET A 1 -18.15 -34.83 -1.26
C MET A 1 -18.01 -33.69 -2.25
N ALA A 2 -17.61 -32.51 -1.78
CA ALA A 2 -17.37 -31.37 -2.67
C ALA A 2 -15.97 -31.52 -3.27
N SER A 3 -15.88 -31.51 -4.59
CA SER A 3 -14.63 -31.44 -5.33
C SER A 3 -13.93 -30.14 -4.96
N SER A 4 -12.85 -30.21 -4.17
CA SER A 4 -11.96 -29.07 -3.96
C SER A 4 -11.12 -28.91 -5.23
N SER A 5 -11.51 -27.98 -6.11
CA SER A 5 -10.56 -27.46 -7.09
C SER A 5 -9.44 -26.77 -6.31
N SER A 6 -8.25 -27.36 -6.27
CA SER A 6 -7.09 -26.74 -5.65
C SER A 6 -6.60 -25.62 -6.58
N HIS A 7 -7.01 -24.39 -6.31
CA HIS A 7 -6.43 -23.23 -6.98
C HIS A 7 -4.94 -23.15 -6.62
N GLN A 8 -4.10 -22.84 -7.60
CA GLN A 8 -2.65 -22.73 -7.43
C GLN A 8 -2.15 -21.43 -8.05
N ALA A 9 -1.15 -20.83 -7.43
CA ALA A 9 -0.41 -19.69 -7.96
C ALA A 9 1.07 -20.06 -8.09
N ARG A 10 1.76 -19.49 -9.08
CA ARG A 10 3.22 -19.55 -9.14
C ARG A 10 3.81 -18.37 -8.40
N VAL A 11 4.65 -18.65 -7.40
CA VAL A 11 5.37 -17.63 -6.63
C VAL A 11 6.84 -17.68 -7.04
N PRO A 12 7.46 -16.53 -7.38
CA PRO A 12 8.89 -16.49 -7.67
C PRO A 12 9.71 -16.62 -6.37
N PHE A 13 10.61 -17.59 -6.32
CA PHE A 13 11.57 -17.75 -5.22
C PHE A 13 12.66 -16.66 -5.27
N PRO A 14 13.23 -16.19 -4.13
CA PRO A 14 14.48 -15.45 -4.14
C PRO A 14 15.57 -16.37 -4.70
N SER A 15 16.10 -16.04 -5.88
CA SER A 15 17.08 -16.85 -6.60
C SER A 15 18.31 -17.18 -5.74
N ASP A 16 18.75 -18.43 -5.79
CA ASP A 16 20.01 -18.92 -5.23
C ASP A 16 21.18 -18.01 -5.68
N PRO A 17 22.11 -17.59 -4.78
CA PRO A 17 23.27 -16.75 -5.11
C PRO A 17 24.13 -17.25 -6.29
N ALA A 18 23.92 -18.46 -6.78
CA ALA A 18 24.58 -19.02 -7.96
C ALA A 18 24.02 -18.57 -9.33
N GLY A 19 23.07 -17.61 -9.39
CA GLY A 19 22.65 -16.99 -10.66
C GLY A 19 21.73 -17.84 -11.54
N GLY A 20 20.99 -18.79 -10.95
CA GLY A 20 19.92 -19.52 -11.63
C GLY A 20 18.66 -18.69 -11.83
N LYS A 21 17.86 -19.01 -12.87
CA LYS A 21 16.49 -18.46 -13.02
C LYS A 21 15.68 -18.76 -11.74
N PRO A 22 14.78 -17.87 -11.28
CA PRO A 22 13.87 -18.17 -10.19
C PRO A 22 13.15 -19.48 -10.48
N LEU A 23 13.30 -20.46 -9.58
CA LEU A 23 12.49 -21.68 -9.63
C LEU A 23 11.12 -21.30 -9.11
N ASP A 24 10.20 -20.97 -10.01
CA ASP A 24 8.79 -20.76 -9.66
C ASP A 24 8.25 -22.05 -9.03
N HIS A 25 7.72 -21.98 -7.81
CA HIS A 25 6.99 -23.08 -7.20
C HIS A 25 5.50 -22.78 -7.14
N GLU A 26 4.70 -23.82 -7.33
CA GLU A 26 3.25 -23.73 -7.21
C GLU A 26 2.86 -23.78 -5.74
N VAL A 27 2.21 -22.72 -5.27
CA VAL A 27 1.61 -22.64 -3.94
C VAL A 27 0.09 -22.73 -4.05
N PRO A 28 -0.59 -23.36 -3.08
CA PRO A 28 -2.05 -23.36 -3.03
C PRO A 28 -2.61 -21.95 -2.76
N ILE A 29 -3.77 -21.67 -3.34
CA ILE A 29 -4.60 -20.51 -3.02
C ILE A 29 -5.81 -21.00 -2.23
N HIS A 30 -5.99 -20.47 -1.02
CA HIS A 30 -7.09 -20.81 -0.12
C HIS A 30 -8.09 -19.65 -0.06
N VAL A 31 -9.35 -19.91 -0.39
CA VAL A 31 -10.45 -18.98 -0.06
C VAL A 31 -10.86 -19.24 1.38
N VAL A 32 -10.71 -18.23 2.23
CA VAL A 32 -10.91 -18.29 3.67
C VAL A 32 -12.23 -17.63 4.03
N THR A 33 -13.12 -18.38 4.67
CA THR A 33 -14.41 -17.90 5.20
C THR A 33 -14.53 -18.07 6.71
N GLU A 34 -13.58 -18.76 7.35
CA GLU A 34 -13.54 -18.99 8.80
C GLU A 34 -12.11 -18.80 9.33
N PRO A 35 -11.94 -18.22 10.55
CA PRO A 35 -10.61 -17.97 11.12
C PRO A 35 -9.72 -19.21 11.19
N SER A 36 -10.28 -20.38 11.49
CA SER A 36 -9.52 -21.65 11.61
C SER A 36 -8.85 -22.12 10.33
N GLN A 37 -9.15 -21.50 9.18
CA GLN A 37 -8.49 -21.79 7.91
C GLN A 37 -7.20 -20.96 7.71
N LEU A 38 -6.90 -20.00 8.59
CA LEU A 38 -5.68 -19.20 8.57
C LEU A 38 -4.56 -19.87 9.39
N PRO A 39 -3.28 -19.58 9.08
CA PRO A 39 -2.16 -20.05 9.90
C PRO A 39 -2.29 -19.63 11.37
N VAL A 40 -2.01 -20.56 12.28
CA VAL A 40 -2.12 -20.31 13.73
C VAL A 40 -1.18 -19.19 14.18
N GLU A 41 0.00 -19.11 13.56
CA GLU A 41 1.01 -18.08 13.83
C GLU A 41 0.63 -16.70 13.31
N PHE A 42 -0.24 -16.64 12.30
CA PHE A 42 -0.84 -15.39 11.87
C PHE A 42 -1.87 -14.94 12.91
N LEU A 43 -2.77 -15.83 13.33
CA LEU A 43 -3.81 -15.51 14.32
C LEU A 43 -3.22 -15.20 15.71
N ASN A 44 -2.10 -15.82 16.07
CA ASN A 44 -1.44 -15.69 17.37
C ASN A 44 0.02 -15.25 17.19
N PRO A 45 0.27 -13.99 16.78
CA PRO A 45 1.62 -13.51 16.56
C PRO A 45 2.43 -13.50 17.85
N SER A 46 3.70 -13.87 17.78
CA SER A 46 4.59 -13.90 18.94
C SER A 46 6.03 -13.55 18.58
N ALA A 47 6.80 -13.10 19.56
CA ALA A 47 8.22 -12.84 19.39
C ALA A 47 9.03 -14.09 19.00
N ALA A 48 8.52 -15.29 19.31
CA ALA A 48 9.20 -16.56 19.02
C ALA A 48 9.21 -16.91 17.52
N LYS A 49 8.26 -16.36 16.75
CA LYS A 49 8.15 -16.62 15.31
C LYS A 49 7.68 -15.36 14.60
N GLN A 50 8.62 -14.66 13.97
CA GLN A 50 8.33 -13.52 13.12
C GLN A 50 7.88 -14.00 11.74
N LEU A 51 6.93 -13.27 11.14
CA LEU A 51 6.40 -13.56 9.81
C LEU A 51 6.60 -12.36 8.89
N ILE A 52 6.79 -12.63 7.61
CA ILE A 52 6.78 -11.61 6.56
C ILE A 52 5.74 -12.07 5.54
N ILE A 53 4.74 -11.23 5.30
CA ILE A 53 3.61 -11.56 4.42
C ILE A 53 3.41 -10.47 3.38
N GLY A 54 3.04 -10.85 2.16
CA GLY A 54 2.46 -9.91 1.20
C GLY A 54 1.02 -9.62 1.60
N PHE A 55 0.59 -8.37 1.48
CA PHE A 55 -0.73 -7.93 1.91
C PHE A 55 -1.32 -6.94 0.92
N ASP A 56 -2.60 -7.10 0.62
CA ASP A 56 -3.41 -6.16 -0.16
C ASP A 56 -4.88 -6.24 0.29
N CYS A 57 -5.70 -5.28 -0.16
CA CYS A 57 -7.14 -5.29 0.05
C CYS A 57 -7.88 -4.89 -1.23
N GLU A 58 -9.03 -5.50 -1.48
CA GLU A 58 -9.91 -5.13 -2.58
C GLU A 58 -11.36 -5.00 -2.14
N GLY A 59 -12.11 -4.13 -2.83
CA GLY A 59 -13.48 -3.83 -2.45
C GLY A 59 -14.19 -2.76 -3.26
N VAL A 60 -15.37 -2.35 -2.80
CA VAL A 60 -16.18 -1.31 -3.44
C VAL A 60 -15.77 0.04 -2.86
N ASN A 61 -15.26 0.92 -3.72
CA ASN A 61 -14.78 2.24 -3.30
C ASN A 61 -13.88 2.19 -2.06
N LEU A 62 -12.94 1.24 -2.01
CA LEU A 62 -12.13 0.94 -0.82
C LEU A 62 -11.55 2.21 -0.17
N CYS A 63 -12.13 2.59 0.96
CA CYS A 63 -11.81 3.73 1.82
C CYS A 63 -12.67 3.67 3.09
N ARG A 64 -12.70 4.76 3.86
CA ARG A 64 -13.49 4.88 5.10
C ARG A 64 -15.01 4.67 4.97
N HIS A 65 -15.59 4.96 3.80
CA HIS A 65 -17.03 4.85 3.53
C HIS A 65 -17.37 3.77 2.48
N GLY A 66 -16.33 3.08 1.98
CA GLY A 66 -16.49 1.96 1.07
C GLY A 66 -16.78 0.67 1.81
N ALA A 67 -16.55 -0.45 1.12
CA ALA A 67 -16.66 -1.78 1.70
C ALA A 67 -15.46 -2.63 1.29
N LEU A 68 -14.71 -3.13 2.28
CA LEU A 68 -13.70 -4.17 2.10
C LEU A 68 -14.41 -5.49 1.78
N CYS A 69 -14.02 -6.12 0.66
CA CYS A 69 -14.69 -7.32 0.17
C CYS A 69 -13.79 -8.56 0.28
N ILE A 70 -12.47 -8.35 0.12
CA ILE A 70 -11.47 -9.40 0.17
C ILE A 70 -10.16 -8.79 0.69
N MET A 71 -9.42 -9.57 1.48
CA MET A 71 -8.08 -9.24 1.94
C MET A 71 -7.15 -10.38 1.52
N GLN A 72 -6.05 -10.04 0.86
CA GLN A 72 -5.13 -11.01 0.29
C GLN A 72 -3.86 -11.12 1.15
N LEU A 73 -3.46 -12.34 1.49
CA LEU A 73 -2.28 -12.62 2.29
C LEU A 73 -1.38 -13.61 1.54
N ALA A 74 -0.19 -13.18 1.15
CA ALA A 74 0.82 -14.06 0.56
C ALA A 74 1.84 -14.50 1.62
N PHE A 75 1.92 -15.81 1.85
CA PHE A 75 2.96 -16.48 2.62
C PHE A 75 3.97 -17.14 1.65
N PRO A 76 5.15 -17.56 2.13
CA PRO A 76 6.12 -18.27 1.28
C PRO A 76 5.57 -19.55 0.63
N ASP A 77 4.63 -20.22 1.29
CA ASP A 77 4.11 -21.54 0.94
C ASP A 77 2.63 -21.57 0.55
N ALA A 78 1.88 -20.47 0.70
CA ALA A 78 0.46 -20.40 0.37
C ALA A 78 -0.03 -18.96 0.18
N ILE A 79 -1.16 -18.78 -0.52
CA ILE A 79 -1.90 -17.52 -0.58
C ILE A 79 -3.28 -17.71 0.04
N TYR A 80 -3.67 -16.80 0.93
CA TYR A 80 -4.98 -16.80 1.57
C TYR A 80 -5.79 -15.60 1.09
N LEU A 81 -6.96 -15.87 0.55
CA LEU A 81 -7.96 -14.90 0.11
C LEU A 81 -9.06 -14.85 1.17
N VAL A 82 -8.94 -13.90 2.09
CA VAL A 82 -9.86 -13.72 3.22
C VAL A 82 -11.13 -13.04 2.72
N ASP A 83 -12.22 -13.80 2.65
CA ASP A 83 -13.51 -13.34 2.14
C ASP A 83 -14.30 -12.60 3.21
N ALA A 84 -14.18 -11.27 3.21
CA ALA A 84 -14.86 -10.41 4.18
C ALA A 84 -16.39 -10.44 4.09
N ILE A 85 -16.94 -10.81 2.92
CA ILE A 85 -18.39 -10.87 2.71
C ILE A 85 -18.95 -12.18 3.26
N LYS A 86 -18.32 -13.31 2.94
CA LYS A 86 -18.79 -14.62 3.41
C LYS A 86 -18.41 -14.91 4.84
N GLY A 87 -17.20 -14.54 5.27
CA GLY A 87 -16.74 -14.73 6.65
C GLY A 87 -17.17 -13.63 7.61
N GLY A 88 -17.65 -12.50 7.09
CA GLY A 88 -18.16 -11.38 7.87
C GLY A 88 -17.09 -10.67 8.72
N GLU A 89 -17.57 -9.76 9.57
CA GLU A 89 -16.73 -8.94 10.45
C GLU A 89 -15.85 -9.79 11.38
N SER A 90 -16.40 -10.87 11.95
CA SER A 90 -15.65 -11.75 12.86
C SER A 90 -14.40 -12.36 12.23
N LEU A 91 -14.40 -12.62 10.92
CA LEU A 91 -13.21 -13.12 10.22
C LEU A 91 -12.13 -12.03 10.10
N ILE A 92 -12.54 -10.80 9.81
CA ILE A 92 -11.62 -9.66 9.68
C ILE A 92 -11.06 -9.28 11.06
N GLU A 93 -11.90 -9.25 12.09
CA GLU A 93 -11.49 -9.03 13.47
C GLU A 93 -10.51 -10.10 13.97
N ALA A 94 -10.69 -11.38 13.57
CA ALA A 94 -9.74 -12.43 13.91
C ALA A 94 -8.33 -12.20 13.31
N CYS A 95 -8.22 -11.40 12.25
CA CYS A 95 -6.94 -11.00 11.67
C CYS A 95 -6.28 -9.82 12.40
N LYS A 96 -7.02 -9.11 13.26
CA LYS A 96 -6.54 -7.91 13.96
C LYS A 96 -5.23 -8.12 14.72
N PRO A 97 -5.05 -9.18 15.54
CA PRO A 97 -3.78 -9.41 16.24
C PRO A 97 -2.60 -9.41 15.29
N ALA A 98 -2.74 -10.02 14.11
CA ALA A 98 -1.70 -10.12 13.10
C ALA A 98 -1.37 -8.76 12.45
N LEU A 99 -2.41 -8.04 12.05
CA LEU A 99 -2.30 -6.77 11.32
C LEU A 99 -1.73 -5.65 12.22
N GLU A 100 -2.05 -5.67 13.51
CA GLU A 100 -1.51 -4.73 14.51
C GLU A 100 -0.18 -5.21 15.15
N SER A 101 0.30 -6.41 14.80
CA SER A 101 1.53 -6.96 15.40
C SER A 101 2.80 -6.37 14.83
N ILE A 102 3.78 -6.12 15.72
CA ILE A 102 5.17 -5.80 15.37
C ILE A 102 5.98 -7.04 14.96
N TYR A 103 5.50 -8.25 15.23
CA TYR A 103 6.17 -9.51 14.88
C TYR A 103 5.81 -10.01 13.48
N ILE A 104 4.85 -9.38 12.83
CA ILE A 104 4.46 -9.70 11.45
C ILE A 104 4.71 -8.47 10.59
N THR A 105 5.59 -8.60 9.61
CA THR A 105 5.85 -7.56 8.61
C THR A 105 4.82 -7.69 7.49
N LYS A 106 4.10 -6.60 7.21
CA LYS A 106 3.16 -6.53 6.08
C LYS A 106 3.86 -5.82 4.93
N VAL A 107 4.22 -6.57 3.90
CA VAL A 107 4.74 -6.03 2.64
C VAL A 107 3.54 -5.62 1.79
N ILE A 108 3.43 -4.32 1.49
CA ILE A 108 2.29 -3.73 0.77
C ILE A 108 2.83 -2.85 -0.36
N HIS A 109 2.02 -2.55 -1.38
CA HIS A 109 2.32 -1.51 -2.35
C HIS A 109 1.31 -0.37 -2.23
N ASP A 110 1.73 0.80 -1.72
CA ASP A 110 0.85 1.94 -1.42
C ASP A 110 -0.28 1.64 -0.42
N CYS A 111 0.10 1.41 0.85
CA CYS A 111 -0.83 0.95 1.91
C CYS A 111 -1.91 1.95 2.37
N LYS A 112 -1.93 3.18 1.88
CA LYS A 112 -2.71 4.28 2.47
C LYS A 112 -4.23 4.01 2.47
N ARG A 113 -4.76 3.40 1.41
CA ARG A 113 -6.20 3.12 1.28
C ARG A 113 -6.63 1.84 1.97
N ASP A 114 -5.78 0.82 1.99
CA ASP A 114 -6.04 -0.41 2.72
C ASP A 114 -6.13 -0.11 4.21
N SER A 115 -5.16 0.66 4.72
CA SER A 115 -5.16 1.09 6.11
C SER A 115 -6.37 1.95 6.47
N GLU A 116 -6.78 2.88 5.59
CA GLU A 116 -7.98 3.69 5.81
C GLU A 116 -9.24 2.82 5.91
N ALA A 117 -9.40 1.84 5.02
CA ALA A 117 -10.53 0.93 5.03
C ALA A 117 -10.55 0.09 6.31
N LEU A 118 -9.43 -0.55 6.65
CA LEU A 118 -9.28 -1.35 7.87
C LEU A 118 -9.56 -0.54 9.14
N TYR A 119 -9.06 0.69 9.21
CA TYR A 119 -9.21 1.55 10.37
C TYR A 119 -10.66 1.97 10.60
N PHE A 120 -11.34 2.50 9.58
CA PHE A 120 -12.70 3.02 9.76
C PHE A 120 -13.79 1.95 9.73
N GLN A 121 -13.57 0.83 9.03
CA GLN A 121 -14.57 -0.24 8.94
C GLN A 121 -14.44 -1.27 10.07
N PHE A 122 -13.23 -1.50 10.60
CA PHE A 122 -12.97 -2.58 11.57
C PHE A 122 -12.13 -2.15 12.79
N GLY A 123 -11.73 -0.87 12.87
CA GLY A 123 -10.90 -0.37 13.96
C GLY A 123 -9.50 -1.01 14.02
N ILE A 124 -8.98 -1.47 12.88
CA ILE A 124 -7.67 -2.14 12.76
C ILE A 124 -6.60 -1.14 12.34
N LYS A 125 -5.45 -1.11 13.04
CA LYS A 125 -4.30 -0.26 12.73
C LYS A 125 -3.16 -1.07 12.15
N LEU A 126 -2.82 -0.86 10.87
CA LEU A 126 -1.65 -1.53 10.31
C LEU A 126 -0.36 -1.04 10.97
N HIS A 127 0.40 -1.97 11.53
CA HIS A 127 1.72 -1.75 12.12
C HIS A 127 2.79 -2.53 11.35
N ASN A 128 4.07 -2.17 11.49
CA ASN A 128 5.19 -2.89 10.86
C ASN A 128 4.97 -3.14 9.34
N VAL A 129 4.64 -2.07 8.63
CA VAL A 129 4.41 -2.06 7.18
C VAL A 129 5.71 -1.75 6.46
N VAL A 130 6.02 -2.56 5.44
CA VAL A 130 7.04 -2.29 4.44
C VAL A 130 6.32 -1.96 3.13
N ASP A 131 6.32 -0.68 2.76
CA ASP A 131 5.70 -0.22 1.53
C ASP A 131 6.71 -0.26 0.37
N THR A 132 6.46 -1.12 -0.61
CA THR A 132 7.35 -1.33 -1.76
C THR A 132 7.44 -0.10 -2.67
N GLN A 133 6.43 0.79 -2.68
CA GLN A 133 6.50 2.04 -3.44
C GLN A 133 7.49 3.02 -2.76
N ILE A 134 7.47 3.08 -1.42
CA ILE A 134 8.43 3.88 -0.64
C ILE A 134 9.84 3.31 -0.80
N ALA A 135 10.00 1.99 -0.65
CA ALA A 135 11.28 1.32 -0.79
C ALA A 135 11.91 1.57 -2.17
N TYR A 136 11.10 1.53 -3.24
CA TYR A 136 11.57 1.87 -4.57
C TYR A 136 12.11 3.31 -4.64
N SER A 137 11.35 4.30 -4.16
CA SER A 137 11.79 5.69 -4.17
C SER A 137 13.09 5.91 -3.37
N LEU A 138 13.25 5.23 -2.23
CA LEU A 138 14.48 5.31 -1.44
C LEU A 138 15.69 4.69 -2.17
N ILE A 139 15.50 3.58 -2.88
CA ILE A 139 16.56 2.97 -3.71
C ILE A 139 16.97 3.93 -4.84
N GLU A 140 16.01 4.57 -5.50
CA GLU A 140 16.31 5.55 -6.56
C GLU A 140 17.07 6.77 -6.02
N GLU A 141 16.69 7.27 -4.84
CA GLU A 141 17.39 8.37 -4.16
C GLU A 141 18.84 7.97 -3.80
N GLN A 142 19.06 6.75 -3.29
CA GLN A 142 20.41 6.22 -3.04
C GLN A 142 21.27 6.13 -4.30
N GLU A 143 20.66 5.84 -5.45
CA GLU A 143 21.33 5.78 -6.75
C GLU A 143 21.54 7.19 -7.37
N GLY A 144 21.19 8.26 -6.63
CA GLY A 144 21.40 9.65 -7.04
C GLY A 144 20.34 10.18 -8.00
N ARG A 145 19.22 9.48 -8.19
CA ARG A 145 18.12 9.99 -9.01
C ARG A 145 17.33 11.03 -8.23
N ILE A 146 17.02 12.14 -8.91
CA ILE A 146 16.20 13.20 -8.34
C ILE A 146 14.73 12.76 -8.44
N ARG A 147 14.08 12.62 -7.28
CA ARG A 147 12.65 12.34 -7.20
C ARG A 147 11.87 13.55 -7.69
N LEU A 148 11.06 13.38 -8.74
CA LEU A 148 10.12 14.40 -9.17
C LEU A 148 8.80 14.26 -8.40
N PRO A 149 8.15 15.38 -8.04
CA PRO A 149 6.85 15.34 -7.41
C PRO A 149 5.79 14.60 -8.22
N GLY A 150 5.18 13.57 -7.63
CA GLY A 150 4.16 12.77 -8.31
C GLY A 150 4.72 11.59 -9.12
N ASP A 151 6.03 11.39 -9.12
CA ASP A 151 6.69 10.24 -9.76
C ASP A 151 6.64 9.01 -8.84
N TYR A 152 5.45 8.39 -8.77
CA TYR A 152 5.25 7.16 -8.02
C TYR A 152 5.22 5.97 -8.98
N ILE A 153 6.07 4.98 -8.72
CA ILE A 153 6.00 3.73 -9.46
C ILE A 153 4.71 2.99 -9.10
N SER A 154 3.97 2.56 -10.14
CA SER A 154 2.82 1.68 -9.96
C SER A 154 3.28 0.25 -9.70
N PHE A 155 2.46 -0.58 -9.07
CA PHE A 155 2.80 -1.98 -8.84
C PHE A 155 3.12 -2.73 -10.16
N VAL A 156 2.41 -2.43 -11.26
CA VAL A 156 2.74 -3.00 -12.58
C VAL A 156 4.11 -2.54 -13.05
N GLY A 157 4.41 -1.25 -12.93
CA GLY A 157 5.71 -0.70 -13.29
C GLY A 157 6.83 -1.35 -12.47
N LEU A 158 6.58 -1.61 -11.19
CA LEU A 158 7.54 -2.29 -10.31
C LEU A 158 7.80 -3.73 -10.73
N LEU A 159 6.76 -4.46 -11.12
CA LEU A 159 6.90 -5.83 -11.64
C LEU A 159 7.63 -5.86 -12.99
N ALA A 160 7.40 -4.86 -13.84
CA ALA A 160 8.07 -4.73 -15.13
C ALA A 160 9.55 -4.34 -15.01
N ASP A 161 9.96 -3.73 -13.90
CA ASP A 161 11.35 -3.31 -13.69
C ASP A 161 12.28 -4.56 -13.60
N PRO A 162 13.31 -4.65 -14.46
CA PRO A 162 14.18 -5.82 -14.57
C PRO A 162 15.05 -6.04 -13.33
N ARG A 163 15.21 -5.04 -12.45
CA ARG A 163 15.93 -5.20 -11.18
C ARG A 163 15.16 -6.04 -10.18
N TYR A 164 13.84 -6.16 -10.36
CA TYR A 164 12.95 -6.92 -9.49
C TYR A 164 12.40 -8.14 -10.23
N CYS A 165 11.23 -8.06 -10.87
CA CYS A 165 10.64 -9.22 -11.54
C CYS A 165 10.96 -9.27 -13.04
N GLY A 166 11.14 -8.12 -13.72
CA GLY A 166 11.33 -8.07 -15.17
C GLY A 166 10.18 -8.67 -15.96
N MET A 167 8.98 -8.74 -15.36
CA MET A 167 7.81 -9.39 -15.93
C MET A 167 6.96 -8.36 -16.67
N SER A 168 6.89 -8.49 -18.00
CA SER A 168 5.89 -7.77 -18.80
C SER A 168 4.53 -8.36 -18.52
N TYR A 169 3.74 -7.67 -17.71
CA TYR A 169 2.50 -8.20 -17.17
C TYR A 169 1.34 -8.07 -18.18
N LEU A 170 1.45 -8.77 -19.31
CA LEU A 170 0.42 -8.80 -20.36
C LEU A 170 -0.89 -9.46 -19.89
N GLU A 171 -0.87 -10.30 -18.84
CA GLU A 171 -2.07 -10.95 -18.29
C GLU A 171 -2.87 -10.07 -17.29
N LYS A 172 -2.28 -9.00 -16.73
CA LYS A 172 -2.99 -8.01 -15.91
C LYS A 172 -3.68 -6.99 -16.78
N GLU A 173 -3.24 -6.80 -18.03
CA GLU A 173 -3.90 -5.85 -18.91
C GLU A 173 -5.34 -6.27 -19.17
N GLU A 174 -5.66 -7.57 -19.27
CA GLU A 174 -7.04 -8.00 -19.43
C GLU A 174 -7.90 -7.69 -18.19
N VAL A 175 -7.42 -8.00 -16.98
CA VAL A 175 -8.17 -7.75 -15.73
C VAL A 175 -8.19 -6.27 -15.34
N ARG A 176 -7.07 -5.54 -15.50
CA ARG A 176 -7.01 -4.10 -15.23
C ARG A 176 -7.65 -3.26 -16.33
N ALA A 177 -7.66 -3.71 -17.59
CA ALA A 177 -8.54 -3.12 -18.59
C ALA A 177 -9.99 -3.32 -18.15
N LEU A 178 -10.41 -4.53 -17.77
CA LEU A 178 -11.75 -4.79 -17.23
C LEU A 178 -12.13 -3.92 -16.00
N LEU A 179 -11.15 -3.46 -15.20
CA LEU A 179 -11.36 -2.66 -13.98
C LEU A 179 -11.08 -1.15 -14.12
N ARG A 180 -10.34 -0.70 -15.15
CA ARG A 180 -10.02 0.72 -15.40
C ARG A 180 -10.46 1.12 -16.80
N GLN A 181 -11.06 2.31 -16.91
CA GLN A 181 -11.24 3.00 -18.18
C GLN A 181 -9.89 3.19 -18.90
N VAL A 182 -9.48 2.21 -19.70
CA VAL A 182 -8.42 2.39 -20.69
C VAL A 182 -9.12 2.56 -22.02
N ILE A 183 -9.22 3.80 -22.49
CA ILE A 183 -9.54 4.08 -23.89
C ILE A 183 -8.26 3.78 -24.69
N LEU A 184 -8.15 2.57 -25.24
CA LEU A 184 -7.19 2.32 -26.31
C LEU A 184 -7.74 2.95 -27.60
N PRO A 185 -6.93 3.73 -28.36
CA PRO A 185 -7.43 4.50 -29.50
C PRO A 185 -7.98 3.66 -30.67
N ASP A 186 -7.57 2.39 -30.81
CA ASP A 186 -7.75 1.66 -32.09
C ASP A 186 -8.26 0.20 -31.94
N ILE A 187 -8.77 -0.21 -30.77
CA ILE A 187 -9.32 -1.56 -30.58
C ILE A 187 -10.73 -1.44 -29.97
N ILE A 188 -11.76 -1.49 -30.83
CA ILE A 188 -13.14 -1.68 -30.39
C ILE A 188 -13.34 -3.18 -30.14
N VAL A 189 -12.87 -3.66 -28.99
CA VAL A 189 -13.41 -4.90 -28.41
C VAL A 189 -14.47 -4.45 -27.41
N SER A 190 -15.72 -4.80 -27.69
CA SER A 190 -16.87 -4.53 -26.83
C SER A 190 -16.77 -5.35 -25.53
N PHE A 191 -15.97 -4.89 -24.57
CA PHE A 191 -15.95 -5.46 -23.23
C PHE A 191 -17.16 -4.95 -22.45
N GLN A 192 -18.29 -5.62 -22.61
CA GLN A 192 -19.55 -5.34 -21.90
C GLN A 192 -19.46 -5.55 -20.36
N TYR A 193 -18.30 -6.02 -19.86
CA TYR A 193 -17.99 -6.26 -18.45
C TYR A 193 -17.12 -5.17 -17.79
N LEU A 194 -16.77 -4.10 -18.50
CA LEU A 194 -15.77 -3.08 -18.12
C LEU A 194 -16.09 -2.20 -16.89
N GLN A 195 -17.26 -2.33 -16.28
CA GLN A 195 -17.76 -1.34 -15.32
C GLN A 195 -18.70 -1.95 -14.32
N ASP A 196 -18.26 -2.99 -13.60
CA ASP A 196 -18.99 -3.39 -12.40
C ASP A 196 -18.30 -2.82 -11.15
N PRO A 197 -18.78 -1.69 -10.60
CA PRO A 197 -18.28 -1.18 -9.31
C PRO A 197 -18.45 -2.19 -8.17
N MET A 198 -19.33 -3.18 -8.35
CA MET A 198 -19.64 -4.24 -7.41
C MET A 198 -18.89 -5.53 -7.70
N PHE A 199 -17.90 -5.52 -8.61
CA PHE A 199 -17.11 -6.70 -9.02
C PHE A 199 -16.69 -7.58 -7.83
N TRP A 200 -16.07 -6.98 -6.83
CA TRP A 200 -15.58 -7.68 -5.64
C TRP A 200 -16.67 -8.17 -4.68
N THR A 201 -17.93 -7.83 -4.91
CA THR A 201 -19.06 -8.28 -4.08
C THR A 201 -19.67 -9.60 -4.53
N HIS A 202 -19.42 -10.02 -5.77
CA HIS A 202 -20.02 -11.23 -6.31
C HIS A 202 -19.52 -12.49 -5.63
N ARG A 203 -20.43 -13.44 -5.37
CA ARG A 203 -20.13 -14.73 -4.75
C ARG A 203 -20.87 -15.89 -5.43
N PRO A 204 -20.27 -17.09 -5.50
CA PRO A 204 -18.89 -17.43 -5.08
C PRO A 204 -17.85 -16.68 -5.92
N LEU A 205 -16.63 -16.52 -5.40
CA LEU A 205 -15.54 -15.89 -6.15
C LEU A 205 -15.32 -16.68 -7.45
N SER A 206 -15.30 -15.99 -8.59
CA SER A 206 -14.95 -16.62 -9.86
C SER A 206 -13.46 -16.92 -9.92
N GLU A 207 -13.06 -17.86 -10.79
CA GLU A 207 -11.65 -18.17 -11.05
C GLU A 207 -10.84 -16.92 -11.40
N MET A 208 -11.43 -16.00 -12.18
CA MET A 208 -10.81 -14.74 -12.55
C MET A 208 -10.57 -13.84 -11.33
N MET A 209 -11.54 -13.75 -10.41
CA MET A 209 -11.40 -12.97 -9.17
C MET A 209 -10.30 -13.55 -8.28
N ILE A 210 -10.24 -14.88 -8.16
CA ILE A 210 -9.23 -15.59 -7.36
C ILE A 210 -7.83 -15.31 -7.91
N ARG A 211 -7.63 -15.44 -9.22
CA ARG A 211 -6.36 -15.14 -9.89
C ARG A 211 -5.96 -13.68 -9.73
N ALA A 212 -6.89 -12.76 -10.01
CA ALA A 212 -6.66 -11.32 -9.89
C ALA A 212 -6.22 -10.93 -8.48
N ALA A 213 -6.91 -11.42 -7.45
CA ALA A 213 -6.58 -11.16 -6.07
C ALA A 213 -5.20 -11.73 -5.69
N ALA A 214 -4.90 -12.98 -6.07
CA ALA A 214 -3.60 -13.58 -5.79
C ALA A 214 -2.44 -12.83 -6.48
N ASP A 215 -2.69 -12.32 -7.68
CA ASP A 215 -1.75 -11.56 -8.51
C ASP A 215 -1.34 -10.19 -7.93
N ASP A 216 -2.10 -9.63 -6.99
CA ASP A 216 -1.73 -8.40 -6.29
C ASP A 216 -0.74 -8.63 -5.14
N VAL A 217 -0.64 -9.86 -4.61
CA VAL A 217 0.23 -10.16 -3.46
C VAL A 217 1.36 -11.16 -3.73
N ARG A 218 1.22 -12.07 -4.70
CA ARG A 218 2.15 -13.21 -4.86
C ARG A 218 3.61 -12.82 -5.18
N PHE A 219 3.82 -11.61 -5.69
CA PHE A 219 5.15 -11.10 -6.02
C PHE A 219 5.78 -10.25 -4.92
N LEU A 220 4.99 -9.80 -3.94
CA LEU A 220 5.43 -8.84 -2.93
C LEU A 220 6.61 -9.36 -2.11
N LEU A 221 6.60 -10.65 -1.73
CA LEU A 221 7.70 -11.25 -0.96
C LEU A 221 9.02 -11.29 -1.74
N CYS A 222 8.98 -11.67 -3.02
CA CYS A 222 10.17 -11.68 -3.86
C CYS A 222 10.74 -10.27 -4.07
N ILE A 223 9.86 -9.29 -4.35
CA ILE A 223 10.23 -7.88 -4.47
C ILE A 223 10.85 -7.39 -3.16
N TYR A 224 10.22 -7.71 -2.03
CA TYR A 224 10.69 -7.34 -0.70
C TYR A 224 12.14 -7.78 -0.47
N TYR A 225 12.46 -9.06 -0.65
CA TYR A 225 13.83 -9.54 -0.42
C TYR A 225 14.85 -8.83 -1.32
N LYS A 226 14.54 -8.64 -2.61
CA LYS A 226 15.39 -7.89 -3.53
C LYS A 226 15.58 -6.43 -3.16
N MET A 227 14.57 -5.78 -2.58
CA MET A 227 14.67 -4.41 -2.08
C MET A 227 15.48 -4.33 -0.80
N MET A 228 15.30 -5.29 0.13
CA MET A 228 16.03 -5.30 1.40
C MET A 228 17.54 -5.48 1.19
N GLU A 229 17.95 -6.21 0.16
CA GLU A 229 19.37 -6.33 -0.23
C GLU A 229 19.98 -5.03 -0.76
N LYS A 230 19.16 -4.09 -1.23
CA LYS A 230 19.60 -2.84 -1.87
C LYS A 230 19.58 -1.63 -0.95
N LEU A 231 18.75 -1.65 0.09
CA LEU A 231 18.58 -0.54 1.01
C LEU A 231 19.75 -0.49 2.00
N ASN A 232 20.34 0.68 2.17
CA ASN A 232 21.31 0.92 3.25
C ASN A 232 20.58 1.16 4.60
N GLU A 233 21.34 1.23 5.69
CA GLU A 233 20.77 1.39 7.04
C GLU A 233 19.89 2.64 7.18
N ARG A 234 20.30 3.76 6.58
CA ARG A 234 19.55 5.02 6.60
C ARG A 234 18.21 4.88 5.89
N SER A 235 18.18 4.25 4.71
CA SER A 235 16.95 4.04 3.95
C SER A 235 16.06 2.98 4.58
N LEU A 236 16.61 1.95 5.21
CA LEU A 236 15.83 0.99 5.99
C LEU A 236 15.08 1.69 7.15
N TRP A 237 15.75 2.63 7.82
CA TRP A 237 15.10 3.46 8.84
C TRP A 237 14.01 4.35 8.25
N TYR A 238 14.30 5.10 7.17
CA TYR A 238 13.27 5.92 6.50
C TYR A 238 12.09 5.09 5.99
N LEU A 239 12.33 3.87 5.51
CA LEU A 239 11.27 2.96 5.09
C LEU A 239 10.35 2.59 6.25
N ALA A 240 10.90 2.29 7.42
CA ALA A 240 10.11 2.00 8.62
C ALA A 240 9.31 3.24 9.10
N VAL A 241 9.94 4.42 9.11
CA VAL A 241 9.29 5.69 9.45
C VAL A 241 8.14 5.99 8.49
N ARG A 242 8.42 6.02 7.18
CA ARG A 242 7.43 6.33 6.14
C ARG A 242 6.33 5.28 6.05
N GLY A 243 6.64 3.99 6.28
CA GLY A 243 5.64 2.92 6.41
C GLY A 243 4.66 3.20 7.55
N ALA A 244 5.15 3.63 8.71
CA ALA A 244 4.32 4.01 9.84
C ALA A 244 3.49 5.29 9.59
N LEU A 245 4.04 6.28 8.87
CA LEU A 245 3.34 7.52 8.49
C LEU A 245 2.27 7.28 7.41
N TYR A 246 2.56 6.47 6.39
CA TYR A 246 1.61 6.10 5.35
C TYR A 246 0.44 5.30 5.92
N SER A 247 0.73 4.34 6.80
CA SER A 247 -0.30 3.53 7.47
C SER A 247 -1.31 4.38 8.24
N ARG A 248 -0.93 5.55 8.77
CA ARG A 248 -1.84 6.43 9.51
C ARG A 248 -2.32 7.65 8.71
N CYS A 249 -1.84 7.84 7.48
CA CYS A 249 -2.03 9.04 6.67
C CYS A 249 -3.51 9.45 6.60
N PHE A 250 -4.40 8.56 6.16
CA PHE A 250 -5.83 8.86 6.07
C PHE A 250 -6.64 8.48 7.32
N CYS A 251 -6.01 7.93 8.36
CA CYS A 251 -6.68 7.44 9.57
C CYS A 251 -6.82 8.53 10.64
N ILE A 252 -7.31 9.72 10.26
CA ILE A 252 -7.49 10.86 11.18
C ILE A 252 -8.42 10.45 12.32
N ASN A 253 -8.01 10.79 13.54
CA ASN A 253 -8.82 10.68 14.74
C ASN A 253 -8.66 11.93 15.61
N GLU A 254 -9.47 12.05 16.66
CA GLU A 254 -9.48 13.23 17.54
C GLU A 254 -8.31 13.27 18.53
N ASN A 255 -7.60 12.17 18.72
CA ASN A 255 -6.53 12.04 19.72
C ASN A 255 -5.11 12.23 19.17
N ASN A 256 -4.98 12.80 17.97
CA ASN A 256 -3.68 13.05 17.33
C ASN A 256 -2.80 11.79 17.25
N TYR A 257 -3.41 10.65 16.88
CA TYR A 257 -2.72 9.36 16.75
C TYR A 257 -2.11 8.80 18.04
N ALA A 258 -2.57 9.22 19.23
CA ALA A 258 -2.04 8.73 20.52
C ALA A 258 -2.11 7.20 20.66
N ASP A 259 -3.07 6.56 20.01
CA ASP A 259 -3.29 5.12 20.09
C ASP A 259 -2.52 4.32 19.01
N TRP A 260 -1.72 4.99 18.18
CA TRP A 260 -0.90 4.36 17.16
C TRP A 260 0.49 4.08 17.71
N SER A 261 1.14 3.04 17.17
CA SER A 261 2.55 2.77 17.49
C SER A 261 3.41 4.01 17.25
N HIS A 262 4.41 4.22 18.12
CA HIS A 262 5.37 5.31 17.96
C HIS A 262 6.13 5.18 16.63
N ILE A 263 6.48 6.32 16.04
CA ILE A 263 7.38 6.36 14.89
C ILE A 263 8.77 5.92 15.36
N PRO A 264 9.47 5.04 14.61
CA PRO A 264 10.81 4.62 14.98
C PRO A 264 11.76 5.81 15.19
N PRO A 265 12.47 5.90 16.35
CA PRO A 265 13.45 6.97 16.57
C PRO A 265 14.65 6.80 15.63
N ILE A 266 15.45 7.85 15.47
CA ILE A 266 16.73 7.78 14.74
C ILE A 266 17.66 6.80 15.50
N PRO A 267 18.19 5.76 14.84
CA PRO A 267 19.16 4.84 15.43
C PRO A 267 20.47 5.53 15.84
N ASP A 268 21.04 5.16 16.99
CA ASP A 268 22.28 5.77 17.51
C ASP A 268 23.45 5.72 16.51
N ASN A 269 23.57 4.63 15.74
CA ASN A 269 24.61 4.47 14.71
C ASN A 269 24.51 5.52 13.59
N LEU A 270 23.32 6.05 13.30
CA LEU A 270 23.13 7.09 12.28
C LEU A 270 23.33 8.52 12.83
N THR A 271 23.49 8.67 14.15
CA THR A 271 23.71 9.99 14.78
C THR A 271 25.18 10.42 14.83
N ILE A 272 26.10 9.50 14.52
CA ILE A 272 27.56 9.71 14.63
C ILE A 272 28.13 10.31 13.33
N GLU A 273 27.39 10.28 12.23
CA GLU A 273 27.79 10.84 10.94
C GLU A 273 27.53 12.36 10.87
N ASP A 274 28.34 13.10 10.10
CA ASP A 274 28.19 14.55 9.86
C ASP A 274 26.89 14.92 9.09
N ASP A 275 26.06 13.93 8.72
CA ASP A 275 24.80 14.04 7.99
C ASP A 275 23.68 13.27 8.71
N VAL A 276 23.34 13.74 9.92
CA VAL A 276 22.28 13.16 10.76
C VAL A 276 20.94 13.17 10.00
N PRO A 277 20.23 12.04 9.90
CA PRO A 277 18.94 11.99 9.23
C PRO A 277 17.90 12.94 9.85
N GLU A 278 17.12 13.64 9.02
CA GLU A 278 16.01 14.47 9.50
C GLU A 278 14.81 13.62 9.92
N GLU A 279 14.20 13.95 11.05
CA GLU A 279 12.91 13.38 11.47
C GLU A 279 11.80 13.75 10.47
N GLU A 280 10.96 12.77 10.14
CA GLU A 280 9.78 12.98 9.30
C GLU A 280 8.49 12.87 10.10
N ILE A 281 7.51 13.71 9.74
CA ILE A 281 6.22 13.79 10.41
C ILE A 281 5.08 13.70 9.40
N LEU A 282 3.90 13.32 9.89
CA LEU A 282 2.63 13.53 9.22
C LEU A 282 1.95 14.76 9.84
N TYR A 283 1.68 15.77 9.03
CA TYR A 283 0.89 16.93 9.41
C TYR A 283 -0.42 16.97 8.63
N VAL A 284 -1.53 17.14 9.33
CA VAL A 284 -2.86 17.24 8.73
C VAL A 284 -3.31 18.70 8.76
N LEU A 285 -3.47 19.30 7.58
CA LEU A 285 -3.91 20.68 7.42
C LEU A 285 -5.39 20.72 7.06
N ASP A 286 -6.15 21.50 7.82
CA ASP A 286 -7.53 21.89 7.48
C ASP A 286 -7.58 22.85 6.29
N VAL A 287 -8.43 22.52 5.32
CA VAL A 287 -8.71 23.32 4.14
C VAL A 287 -10.14 23.84 4.24
N PRO A 288 -10.35 25.16 4.43
CA PRO A 288 -11.68 25.70 4.59
C PRO A 288 -12.60 25.42 3.39
N PRO A 289 -13.93 25.35 3.61
CA PRO A 289 -14.89 25.10 2.53
C PRO A 289 -14.69 26.04 1.34
N GLY A 290 -14.70 25.48 0.12
CA GLY A 290 -14.50 26.22 -1.13
C GLY A 290 -13.06 26.63 -1.44
N LYS A 291 -12.09 26.39 -0.55
CA LYS A 291 -10.67 26.76 -0.78
C LYS A 291 -9.85 25.66 -1.46
N MET A 292 -10.30 24.42 -1.46
CA MET A 292 -9.57 23.29 -2.06
C MET A 292 -9.21 23.54 -3.53
N GLY A 293 -10.11 24.13 -4.32
CA GLY A 293 -9.84 24.49 -5.71
C GLY A 293 -8.67 25.47 -5.89
N ARG A 294 -8.43 26.36 -4.91
CA ARG A 294 -7.28 27.29 -4.91
C ARG A 294 -5.97 26.59 -4.55
N VAL A 295 -6.03 25.65 -3.61
CA VAL A 295 -4.89 24.81 -3.19
C VAL A 295 -4.40 23.97 -4.37
N ILE A 296 -5.31 23.21 -4.99
CA ILE A 296 -5.01 22.35 -6.13
C ILE A 296 -4.66 23.17 -7.37
N GLY A 297 -5.42 24.24 -7.64
CA GLY A 297 -5.28 25.05 -8.84
C GLY A 297 -5.79 24.35 -10.10
N ARG A 298 -5.85 25.10 -11.22
CA ARG A 298 -6.33 24.57 -12.50
C ARG A 298 -5.44 23.41 -12.96
N ARG A 299 -6.03 22.23 -13.21
CA ARG A 299 -5.32 21.00 -13.59
C ARG A 299 -4.19 20.60 -12.61
N GLY A 300 -4.28 20.98 -11.34
CA GLY A 300 -3.25 20.65 -10.35
C GLY A 300 -1.99 21.53 -10.40
N ALA A 301 -1.94 22.57 -11.24
CA ALA A 301 -0.71 23.37 -11.43
C ALA A 301 -0.19 24.03 -10.14
N SER A 302 -1.10 24.48 -9.26
CA SER A 302 -0.70 25.12 -8.00
C SER A 302 -0.09 24.09 -7.04
N ILE A 303 -0.73 22.94 -6.87
CA ILE A 303 -0.21 21.91 -5.97
C ILE A 303 1.09 21.29 -6.49
N LEU A 304 1.23 21.09 -7.82
CA LEU A 304 2.48 20.63 -8.41
C LEU A 304 3.64 21.58 -8.11
N SER A 305 3.44 22.89 -8.33
CA SER A 305 4.44 23.91 -8.01
C SER A 305 4.80 23.95 -6.52
N ILE A 306 3.82 23.74 -5.62
CA ILE A 306 4.10 23.64 -4.18
C ILE A 306 4.97 22.41 -3.90
N LYS A 307 4.60 21.23 -4.42
CA LYS A 307 5.38 20.00 -4.23
C LYS A 307 6.78 20.07 -4.86
N GLU A 308 6.99 20.82 -5.93
CA GLU A 308 8.32 21.07 -6.51
C GLU A 308 9.15 22.01 -5.61
N SER A 309 8.49 22.87 -4.85
CA SER A 309 9.15 23.86 -3.99
C SER A 309 9.45 23.32 -2.59
N CYS A 310 8.69 22.34 -2.09
CA CYS A 310 8.93 21.69 -0.80
C CYS A 310 9.23 20.21 -1.02
N ASN A 311 10.31 19.70 -0.42
CA ASN A 311 10.62 18.27 -0.49
C ASN A 311 9.76 17.46 0.49
N ALA A 312 8.44 17.66 0.42
CA ALA A 312 7.44 17.02 1.24
C ALA A 312 6.31 16.48 0.36
N GLU A 313 5.79 15.32 0.73
CA GLU A 313 4.71 14.65 0.04
C GLU A 313 3.38 15.23 0.51
N ILE A 314 2.55 15.65 -0.44
CA ILE A 314 1.23 16.21 -0.14
C ILE A 314 0.16 15.32 -0.77
N PHE A 315 -0.70 14.76 0.08
CA PHE A 315 -1.83 13.92 -0.30
C PHE A 315 -3.15 14.62 0.02
N PHE A 316 -4.19 14.23 -0.71
CA PHE A 316 -5.56 14.68 -0.51
C PHE A 316 -6.47 13.47 -0.47
N GLY A 317 -7.54 13.55 0.32
CA GLY A 317 -8.56 12.50 0.37
C GLY A 317 -9.24 12.27 -0.99
N GLY A 318 -9.32 13.30 -1.83
CA GLY A 318 -10.04 13.24 -3.11
C GLY A 318 -11.52 12.91 -2.89
N ALA A 319 -12.14 12.21 -3.84
CA ALA A 319 -13.54 11.78 -3.72
C ALA A 319 -13.77 10.69 -2.65
N LYS A 320 -12.70 10.03 -2.18
CA LYS A 320 -12.78 8.86 -1.27
C LYS A 320 -12.41 9.17 0.19
N GLY A 321 -11.71 10.27 0.46
CA GLY A 321 -11.28 10.68 1.79
C GLY A 321 -11.86 12.04 2.19
N PRO A 322 -11.37 12.66 3.28
CA PRO A 322 -11.88 13.93 3.77
C PRO A 322 -11.67 15.02 2.71
N PRO A 323 -12.75 15.71 2.27
CA PRO A 323 -12.68 16.69 1.19
C PRO A 323 -11.99 17.99 1.60
N ASP A 324 -11.80 18.18 2.90
CA ASP A 324 -11.36 19.40 3.59
C ASP A 324 -10.00 19.23 4.29
N LYS A 325 -9.23 18.20 3.93
CA LYS A 325 -7.92 17.94 4.53
C LYS A 325 -6.82 17.80 3.47
N ALA A 326 -5.65 18.33 3.80
CA ALA A 326 -4.39 18.05 3.12
C ALA A 326 -3.45 17.33 4.09
N PHE A 327 -2.81 16.26 3.63
CA PHE A 327 -1.92 15.42 4.43
C PHE A 327 -0.50 15.62 3.93
N ILE A 328 0.40 16.05 4.81
CA ILE A 328 1.75 16.43 4.46
C ILE A 328 2.71 15.49 5.19
N ILE A 329 3.53 14.75 4.46
CA ILE A 329 4.53 13.81 4.98
C ILE A 329 5.92 14.25 4.53
N GLY A 330 6.89 14.25 5.43
CA GLY A 330 8.30 14.51 5.09
C GLY A 330 9.05 15.16 6.24
N PRO A 331 10.27 15.66 5.98
CA PRO A 331 11.09 16.31 6.99
C PRO A 331 10.36 17.49 7.64
N VAL A 332 10.52 17.67 8.97
CA VAL A 332 9.79 18.71 9.73
C VAL A 332 9.90 20.10 9.07
N SER A 333 11.10 20.46 8.62
CA SER A 333 11.39 21.74 7.94
C SER A 333 10.58 21.91 6.65
N GLN A 334 10.50 20.85 5.83
CA GLN A 334 9.79 20.82 4.55
C GLN A 334 8.28 20.78 4.75
N VAL A 335 7.80 20.08 5.77
CA VAL A 335 6.38 20.05 6.15
C VAL A 335 5.89 21.44 6.56
N ARG A 336 6.67 22.19 7.35
CA ARG A 336 6.34 23.58 7.71
C ARG A 336 6.35 24.52 6.50
N LYS A 337 7.29 24.33 5.58
CA LYS A 337 7.33 25.07 4.31
C LYS A 337 6.07 24.80 3.49
N ALA A 338 5.70 23.52 3.32
CA ALA A 338 4.49 23.12 2.60
C ALA A 338 3.22 23.70 3.26
N GLU A 339 3.12 23.62 4.59
CA GLU A 339 2.02 24.18 5.37
C GLU A 339 1.84 25.68 5.09
N ALA A 340 2.92 26.46 5.16
CA ALA A 340 2.90 27.90 4.89
C ALA A 340 2.47 28.23 3.46
N MET A 341 3.00 27.48 2.47
CA MET A 341 2.64 27.65 1.06
C MET A 341 1.15 27.34 0.81
N LEU A 342 0.63 26.26 1.38
CA LEU A 342 -0.78 25.88 1.27
C LEU A 342 -1.68 26.93 1.93
N LYS A 343 -1.34 27.39 3.15
CA LYS A 343 -2.06 28.47 3.84
C LYS A 343 -2.09 29.75 2.99
N GLY A 344 -0.98 30.12 2.37
CA GLY A 344 -0.90 31.27 1.47
C GLY A 344 -1.88 31.20 0.29
N LYS A 345 -2.20 30.00 -0.23
CA LYS A 345 -3.21 29.82 -1.29
C LYS A 345 -4.66 29.98 -0.82
N MET A 346 -4.89 29.89 0.49
CA MET A 346 -6.22 29.93 1.09
C MET A 346 -6.63 31.33 1.55
N VAL A 347 -5.67 32.24 1.72
CA VAL A 347 -5.92 33.66 2.06
C VAL A 347 -6.73 34.34 0.95
N ASP A 348 -7.72 35.14 1.33
CA ASP A 348 -8.40 36.03 0.39
C ASP A 348 -7.52 37.26 0.15
N ILE A 349 -7.13 37.46 -1.11
CA ILE A 349 -6.49 38.70 -1.54
C ILE A 349 -7.64 39.66 -1.84
N TYR A 350 -7.85 40.62 -0.94
CA TYR A 350 -8.86 41.67 -1.07
C TYR A 350 -8.38 42.82 -1.94
#